data_AF-A0A1T4XBP5-F1
#
_entry.id   AF-A0A1T4XBP5-F1
#
_cell.length_a   1.000
_cell.length_b   1.000
_cell.length_c   1.000
_cell.angle_alpha   90.00
_cell.angle_beta   90.00
_cell.angle_gamma   90.00
#
_symmetry.space_group_name_H-M   'P 1'
#
loop_
_entity.id
_entity.type
_entity.pdbx_description
1 polymer ?
#
loop_
_entity_poly.entity_id
_entity_poly.type
_entity_poly.pdbx_seq_one_letter_code
_entity_poly.pdbx_strand_id
1 'polypeptide(L)'
;MHRLFLIALLAAVLPSCQSKDKDKVVITVHSQGTDMDSPKTIFRRNVEGRTMIFKIIPEFSTQSVTAIHPFPAEDGTYGVALKLDFKGTQSLDLVTRLRSGEMLMTMVNGVPVDHVQINRPVSDGIFTVWRGLAPELVTILEEKYPKIHESSSASTFLEMTPSTRKEKMEAKKRAEAAAKENAEEEKRRARGEFDPEAPEGEVVPLSDLLKSTSR
;
A
#
# COMPACT_ATOMS: atom_id res chain seq x y z
N MET A 1 -49.19 -36.87 -8.50
CA MET A 1 -48.10 -36.49 -9.43
C MET A 1 -47.71 -35.02 -9.36
N HIS A 2 -48.64 -34.05 -9.41
CA HIS A 2 -48.28 -32.61 -9.43
C HIS A 2 -47.75 -32.02 -8.11
N ARG A 3 -48.13 -32.57 -6.95
CA ARG A 3 -47.64 -32.10 -5.64
C ARG A 3 -46.17 -32.45 -5.37
N LEU A 4 -45.64 -33.50 -6.00
CA LEU A 4 -44.22 -33.85 -5.92
C LEU A 4 -43.35 -32.96 -6.83
N PHE A 5 -43.90 -32.53 -7.97
CA PHE A 5 -43.20 -31.62 -8.89
C PHE A 5 -43.04 -30.20 -8.31
N LEU A 6 -44.01 -29.75 -7.50
CA LEU A 6 -43.95 -28.42 -6.86
C LEU A 6 -42.88 -28.33 -5.75
N ILE A 7 -42.56 -29.45 -5.08
CA ILE A 7 -41.53 -29.50 -4.04
C ILE A 7 -40.13 -29.55 -4.67
N ALA A 8 -39.98 -30.23 -5.81
CA ALA A 8 -38.72 -30.26 -6.56
C ALA A 8 -38.35 -28.88 -7.14
N LEU A 9 -39.34 -28.06 -7.51
CA LEU A 9 -39.10 -26.71 -8.03
C LEU A 9 -38.71 -25.70 -6.92
N LEU A 10 -39.16 -25.92 -5.68
CA LEU A 10 -38.84 -25.05 -4.55
C LEU A 10 -37.41 -25.28 -4.00
N ALA A 11 -36.84 -26.47 -4.21
CA ALA A 11 -35.46 -26.77 -3.82
C ALA A 11 -34.40 -26.20 -4.78
N ALA A 12 -34.79 -25.77 -5.99
CA ALA A 12 -33.88 -25.18 -6.98
C ALA A 12 -33.66 -23.67 -6.78
N VAL A 13 -34.34 -23.04 -5.80
CA VAL A 13 -34.20 -21.63 -5.44
C VAL A 13 -33.55 -21.49 -4.07
N LEU A 14 -32.53 -22.30 -3.79
CA LEU A 14 -31.52 -21.90 -2.81
C LEU A 14 -30.51 -21.05 -3.56
N PRO A 15 -30.51 -19.71 -3.40
CA PRO A 15 -29.42 -18.92 -3.92
C PRO A 15 -28.16 -19.43 -3.23
N SER A 16 -27.20 -19.88 -4.03
CA SER A 16 -25.82 -20.06 -3.64
C SER A 16 -25.38 -18.79 -2.91
N CYS A 17 -25.43 -18.82 -1.58
CA CYS A 17 -24.77 -17.84 -0.75
C CYS A 17 -23.28 -18.10 -0.96
N GLN A 18 -22.72 -17.49 -2.01
CA GLN A 18 -21.29 -17.42 -2.24
C GLN A 18 -20.66 -16.96 -0.93
N SER A 19 -19.79 -17.82 -0.42
CA SER A 19 -18.89 -17.53 0.68
C SER A 19 -18.26 -16.16 0.46
N LYS A 20 -18.65 -15.18 1.29
CA LYS A 20 -17.94 -13.90 1.40
C LYS A 20 -16.47 -14.22 1.68
N ASP A 21 -15.59 -13.63 0.89
CA ASP A 21 -14.13 -13.77 0.96
C ASP A 21 -13.64 -13.87 2.41
N LYS A 22 -13.21 -15.06 2.80
CA LYS A 22 -12.75 -15.34 4.18
C LYS A 22 -11.38 -14.75 4.48
N ASP A 23 -10.73 -14.17 3.46
CA ASP A 23 -9.35 -13.71 3.54
C ASP A 23 -9.25 -12.18 3.61
N LYS A 24 -10.35 -11.47 3.89
CA LYS A 24 -10.28 -10.01 4.03
C LYS A 24 -9.84 -9.62 5.44
N VAL A 25 -8.54 -9.41 5.62
CA VAL A 25 -8.00 -8.80 6.83
C VAL A 25 -8.38 -7.33 6.89
N VAL A 26 -9.12 -6.92 7.92
CA VAL A 26 -9.53 -5.53 8.16
C VAL A 26 -8.95 -5.05 9.48
N ILE A 27 -7.99 -4.15 9.39
CA ILE A 27 -7.40 -3.40 10.50
C ILE A 27 -8.12 -2.06 10.59
N THR A 28 -8.57 -1.71 11.79
CA THR A 28 -9.24 -0.45 12.10
C THR A 28 -8.61 0.16 13.34
N VAL A 29 -8.40 1.48 13.32
CA VAL A 29 -7.83 2.21 14.45
C VAL A 29 -8.87 3.18 14.98
N HIS A 30 -9.14 3.08 16.28
CA HIS A 30 -10.18 3.81 16.99
C HIS A 30 -9.55 4.77 18.00
N SER A 31 -10.04 6.01 18.05
CA SER A 31 -9.61 7.00 19.03
C SER A 31 -10.35 6.85 20.35
N GLN A 32 -9.72 7.34 21.42
CA GLN A 32 -10.33 7.38 22.74
C GLN A 32 -11.57 8.29 22.72
N GLY A 33 -12.67 7.77 23.27
CA GLY A 33 -13.91 8.51 23.48
C GLY A 33 -13.96 9.16 24.85
N THR A 34 -14.99 9.96 25.06
CA THR A 34 -15.31 10.58 26.36
C THR A 34 -16.68 10.12 26.83
N ASP A 35 -16.98 10.27 28.13
CA ASP A 35 -18.32 9.97 28.67
C ASP A 35 -19.42 10.92 28.15
N MET A 36 -19.04 12.02 27.50
CA MET A 36 -19.96 12.96 26.85
C MET A 36 -20.45 12.47 25.48
N ASP A 37 -19.76 11.50 24.89
CA ASP A 37 -20.14 10.91 23.61
C ASP A 37 -21.38 10.01 23.75
N SER A 38 -22.19 9.91 22.70
CA SER A 38 -23.41 9.09 22.74
C SER A 38 -23.08 7.63 23.02
N PRO A 39 -23.85 6.91 23.87
CA PRO A 39 -23.66 5.48 24.11
C PRO A 39 -23.70 4.61 22.84
N LYS A 40 -24.33 5.10 21.76
CA LYS A 40 -24.39 4.42 20.46
C LYS A 40 -23.11 4.58 19.63
N THR A 41 -22.24 5.52 19.98
CA THR A 41 -21.01 5.85 19.26
C THR A 41 -19.76 5.45 20.04
N ILE A 42 -19.90 4.91 21.24
CA ILE A 42 -18.79 4.50 22.10
C ILE A 42 -18.87 3.04 22.50
N PHE A 43 -17.72 2.45 22.76
CA PHE A 43 -17.60 1.15 23.39
C PHE A 43 -16.56 1.20 24.51
N ARG A 44 -16.80 0.43 25.58
CA ARG A 44 -15.92 0.39 26.75
C ARG A 44 -15.04 -0.84 26.69
N ARG A 45 -13.74 -0.66 26.97
CA ARG A 45 -12.78 -1.77 27.08
C ARG A 45 -11.87 -1.56 28.26
N ASN A 46 -11.54 -2.65 28.92
CA ASN A 46 -10.53 -2.63 29.96
C ASN A 46 -9.15 -2.68 29.29
N VAL A 47 -8.38 -1.61 29.47
CA VAL A 47 -7.00 -1.50 28.99
C VAL A 47 -6.16 -1.20 30.23
N GLU A 48 -5.18 -2.06 30.52
CA GLU A 48 -4.29 -1.91 31.69
C GLU A 48 -5.01 -1.79 33.04
N GLY A 49 -6.13 -2.51 33.20
CA GLY A 49 -6.92 -2.49 34.44
C GLY A 49 -7.84 -1.27 34.59
N ARG A 50 -7.88 -0.37 33.60
CA ARG A 50 -8.77 0.80 33.57
C ARG A 50 -9.81 0.64 32.47
N THR A 51 -11.06 0.92 32.80
CA THR A 51 -12.14 0.96 31.81
C THR A 51 -12.00 2.23 30.97
N MET A 52 -11.45 2.09 29.77
CA MET A 52 -11.31 3.16 28.79
C MET A 52 -12.49 3.12 27.81
N ILE A 53 -12.83 4.30 27.32
CA ILE A 53 -13.90 4.51 26.35
C ILE A 53 -13.26 4.75 25.00
N PHE A 54 -13.75 4.08 23.97
CA PHE A 54 -13.29 4.25 22.59
C PHE A 54 -14.47 4.56 21.69
N LYS A 55 -14.22 5.29 20.61
CA LYS A 55 -15.22 5.58 19.59
C LYS A 55 -15.37 4.39 18.66
N ILE A 56 -16.61 4.04 18.28
CA ILE A 56 -16.91 2.97 17.32
C ILE A 56 -16.46 3.34 15.90
N ILE A 57 -16.43 4.64 15.59
CA ILE A 57 -16.03 5.14 14.28
C ILE A 57 -14.49 5.12 14.21
N PRO A 58 -13.90 4.36 13.27
CA PRO A 58 -12.46 4.33 13.11
C PRO A 58 -11.95 5.63 12.48
N GLU A 59 -10.78 6.08 12.93
CA GLU A 59 -10.08 7.23 12.33
C GLU A 59 -9.53 6.88 10.94
N PHE A 60 -9.00 5.67 10.82
CA PHE A 60 -8.58 5.09 9.55
C PHE A 60 -8.70 3.56 9.60
N SER A 61 -8.68 2.96 8.40
CA SER A 61 -8.80 1.52 8.23
C SER A 61 -7.80 1.02 7.18
N THR A 62 -7.72 -0.29 6.99
CA THR A 62 -6.93 -0.94 5.93
C THR A 62 -7.19 -0.41 4.51
N GLN A 63 -8.32 0.26 4.26
CA GLN A 63 -8.56 0.91 2.96
C GLN A 63 -7.59 2.07 2.68
N SER A 64 -7.05 2.68 3.72
CA SER A 64 -6.10 3.79 3.66
C SER A 64 -4.64 3.30 3.76
N VAL A 65 -4.39 2.00 3.57
CA VAL A 65 -3.03 1.43 3.62
C VAL A 65 -2.50 1.28 2.19
N THR A 66 -1.31 1.81 1.95
CA THR A 66 -0.60 1.75 0.67
C THR A 66 0.43 0.62 0.64
N ALA A 67 1.19 0.44 1.73
CA ALA A 67 2.22 -0.57 1.84
C ALA A 67 2.33 -1.09 3.26
N ILE A 68 2.88 -2.29 3.43
CA ILE A 68 3.03 -2.93 4.74
C ILE A 68 4.43 -3.47 4.96
N HIS A 69 4.81 -3.65 6.21
CA HIS A 69 6.04 -4.33 6.59
C HIS A 69 5.79 -5.13 7.88
N PRO A 70 5.61 -6.45 7.78
CA PRO A 70 5.46 -7.29 8.96
C PRO A 70 6.81 -7.55 9.63
N PHE A 71 6.79 -7.68 10.95
CA PHE A 71 7.95 -8.03 11.76
C PHE A 71 7.55 -8.97 12.91
N PRO A 72 8.46 -9.84 13.38
CA PRO A 72 8.19 -10.68 14.54
C PRO A 72 8.15 -9.83 15.82
N ALA A 73 7.12 -10.04 16.65
CA ALA A 73 7.00 -9.39 17.96
C ALA A 73 7.61 -10.25 19.07
N GLU A 74 7.97 -9.63 20.20
CA GLU A 74 8.60 -10.31 21.34
C GLU A 74 7.73 -11.41 21.96
N ASP A 75 6.40 -11.26 21.89
CA ASP A 75 5.44 -12.22 22.44
C ASP A 75 5.25 -13.49 21.57
N GLY A 76 6.01 -13.65 20.48
CA GLY A 76 5.83 -14.74 19.52
C GLY A 76 4.66 -14.53 18.54
N THR A 77 3.99 -13.37 18.62
CA THR A 77 3.04 -12.91 17.61
C THR A 77 3.75 -12.07 16.55
N TYR A 78 3.04 -11.58 15.55
CA TYR A 78 3.58 -10.65 14.57
C TYR A 78 3.08 -9.23 14.83
N GLY A 79 3.95 -8.25 14.55
CA GLY A 79 3.60 -6.85 14.38
C GLY A 79 3.59 -6.48 12.90
N VAL A 80 3.00 -5.33 12.57
CA VAL A 80 3.01 -4.79 11.21
C VAL A 80 3.17 -3.28 11.23
N ALA A 81 4.12 -2.78 10.45
CA ALA A 81 4.20 -1.37 10.11
C ALA A 81 3.36 -1.13 8.86
N LEU A 82 2.45 -0.16 8.92
CA LEU A 82 1.54 0.22 7.86
C LEU A 82 1.97 1.60 7.34
N LYS A 83 2.20 1.70 6.04
CA LYS A 83 2.34 2.98 5.36
C LYS A 83 0.98 3.38 4.82
N LEU A 84 0.46 4.49 5.31
CA LEU A 84 -0.84 5.03 4.95
C LEU A 84 -0.78 5.78 3.61
N ASP A 85 -1.92 5.90 2.94
CA ASP A 85 -2.12 6.80 1.81
C ASP A 85 -2.17 8.27 2.28
N PHE A 86 -2.34 9.20 1.34
CA PHE A 86 -2.42 10.63 1.67
C PHE A 86 -3.56 10.94 2.64
N LYS A 87 -4.74 10.34 2.44
CA LYS A 87 -5.91 10.55 3.29
C LYS A 87 -5.69 10.02 4.71
N GLY A 88 -5.17 8.80 4.84
CA GLY A 88 -4.86 8.17 6.12
C GLY A 88 -3.75 8.90 6.86
N THR A 89 -2.73 9.39 6.14
CA THR A 89 -1.65 10.21 6.71
C THR A 89 -2.20 11.50 7.29
N GLN A 90 -3.08 12.20 6.57
CA GLN A 90 -3.74 13.41 7.08
C GLN A 90 -4.63 13.11 8.29
N SER A 91 -5.42 12.04 8.26
CA SER A 91 -6.23 11.63 9.42
C SER A 91 -5.36 11.33 10.64
N LEU A 92 -4.25 10.59 10.46
CA LEU A 92 -3.31 10.27 11.53
C LEU A 92 -2.65 11.54 12.10
N ASP A 93 -2.17 12.44 11.24
CA ASP A 93 -1.55 13.70 11.65
C ASP A 93 -2.55 14.58 12.44
N LEU A 94 -3.80 14.68 11.98
CA LEU A 94 -4.85 15.43 12.67
C LEU A 94 -5.18 14.83 14.04
N VAL A 95 -5.38 13.51 14.11
CA VAL A 95 -5.72 12.83 15.38
C VAL A 95 -4.58 12.96 16.37
N THR A 96 -3.34 12.72 15.93
CA THR A 96 -2.17 12.78 16.82
C THR A 96 -1.86 14.20 17.30
N ARG A 97 -2.21 15.24 16.51
CA ARG A 97 -2.11 16.65 16.94
C ARG A 97 -3.22 17.06 17.91
N LEU A 98 -4.48 16.72 17.60
CA LEU A 98 -5.64 17.18 18.37
C LEU A 98 -5.80 16.41 19.69
N ARG A 99 -5.32 15.18 19.75
CA ARG A 99 -5.57 14.23 20.85
C ARG A 99 -4.26 13.70 21.45
N SER A 100 -3.29 14.58 21.61
CA SER A 100 -2.02 14.24 22.26
C SER A 100 -2.27 13.75 23.69
N GLY A 101 -1.68 12.61 24.05
CA GLY A 101 -1.84 11.96 25.36
C GLY A 101 -2.97 10.94 25.43
N GLU A 102 -3.90 10.91 24.45
CA GLU A 102 -4.95 9.89 24.36
C GLU A 102 -4.41 8.56 23.82
N MET A 103 -5.21 7.50 23.95
CA MET A 103 -4.89 6.18 23.41
C MET A 103 -5.60 5.90 22.09
N LEU A 104 -4.89 5.25 21.17
CA LEU A 104 -5.43 4.63 19.97
C LEU A 104 -5.53 3.13 20.17
N MET A 105 -6.70 2.57 19.87
CA MET A 105 -6.94 1.14 19.92
C MET A 105 -6.93 0.58 18.50
N THR A 106 -6.07 -0.41 18.25
CA THR A 106 -6.04 -1.15 17.00
C THR A 106 -6.91 -2.40 17.13
N MET A 107 -7.83 -2.56 16.19
CA MET A 107 -8.69 -3.74 16.09
C MET A 107 -8.49 -4.42 14.74
N VAL A 108 -8.36 -5.75 14.78
CA VAL A 108 -8.23 -6.61 13.59
C VAL A 108 -9.46 -7.49 13.52
N ASN A 109 -10.23 -7.39 12.44
CA ASN A 109 -11.49 -8.13 12.25
C ASN A 109 -12.48 -7.98 13.42
N GLY A 110 -12.47 -6.83 14.10
CA GLY A 110 -13.34 -6.55 15.25
C GLY A 110 -12.82 -7.06 16.60
N VAL A 111 -11.64 -7.68 16.64
CA VAL A 111 -10.96 -8.09 17.87
C VAL A 111 -9.93 -7.00 18.24
N PRO A 112 -9.93 -6.46 19.47
CA PRO A 112 -8.88 -5.55 19.92
C PRO A 112 -7.57 -6.30 20.07
N VAL A 113 -6.52 -5.77 19.47
CA VAL A 113 -5.22 -6.45 19.36
C VAL A 113 -4.14 -5.70 20.13
N ASP A 114 -4.07 -4.38 19.93
CA ASP A 114 -3.00 -3.56 20.48
C ASP A 114 -3.51 -2.15 20.77
N HIS A 115 -2.86 -1.46 21.70
CA HIS A 115 -3.15 -0.08 22.05
C HIS A 115 -1.87 0.74 22.09
N VAL A 116 -1.93 1.98 21.57
CA VAL A 116 -0.78 2.87 21.47
C VAL A 116 -1.16 4.22 22.03
N GLN A 117 -0.33 4.76 22.93
CA GLN A 117 -0.50 6.12 23.43
C GLN A 117 0.09 7.15 22.46
N ILE A 118 -0.65 8.22 22.20
CA ILE A 118 -0.20 9.32 21.37
C ILE A 118 0.77 10.20 22.16
N ASN A 119 2.06 10.10 21.87
CA ASN A 119 3.09 10.92 22.52
C ASN A 119 3.49 12.14 21.69
N ARG A 120 3.46 12.02 20.36
CA ARG A 120 3.89 13.06 19.41
C ARG A 120 3.01 13.04 18.17
N PRO A 121 2.86 14.18 17.47
CA PRO A 121 2.21 14.22 16.18
C PRO A 121 3.01 13.41 15.16
N VAL A 122 2.32 12.60 14.35
CA VAL A 122 2.93 11.74 13.33
C VAL A 122 2.53 12.21 11.94
N SER A 123 3.47 12.87 11.26
CA SER A 123 3.29 13.38 9.89
C SER A 123 3.75 12.42 8.80
N ASP A 124 4.51 11.38 9.17
CA ASP A 124 5.22 10.51 8.21
C ASP A 124 4.31 9.46 7.56
N GLY A 125 3.07 9.34 8.03
CA GLY A 125 2.08 8.39 7.51
C GLY A 125 2.41 6.93 7.82
N ILE A 126 3.35 6.67 8.73
CA ILE A 126 3.70 5.32 9.17
C ILE A 126 3.03 5.05 10.52
N PHE A 127 2.23 3.99 10.58
CA PHE A 127 1.59 3.52 11.80
C PHE A 127 2.00 2.09 12.09
N THR A 128 2.51 1.83 13.29
CA THR A 128 3.02 0.51 13.68
C THR A 128 2.09 -0.14 14.68
N VAL A 129 1.65 -1.36 14.37
CA VAL A 129 0.99 -2.28 15.32
C VAL A 129 2.08 -3.19 15.87
N TRP A 130 2.32 -3.15 17.18
CA TRP A 130 3.50 -3.79 17.77
C TRP A 130 3.34 -5.29 17.95
N ARG A 131 2.14 -5.76 18.27
CA ARG A 131 1.87 -7.16 18.61
C ARG A 131 0.47 -7.59 18.22
N GLY A 132 0.25 -8.91 18.25
CA GLY A 132 -1.07 -9.54 18.27
C GLY A 132 -1.68 -9.89 16.90
N LEU A 133 -0.91 -9.81 15.82
CA LEU A 133 -1.31 -10.41 14.54
C LEU A 133 -0.94 -11.89 14.49
N ALA A 134 -1.89 -12.71 14.05
CA ALA A 134 -1.64 -14.12 13.76
C ALA A 134 -0.79 -14.25 12.47
N PRO A 135 0.09 -15.26 12.37
CA PRO A 135 0.97 -15.44 11.21
C PRO A 135 0.18 -15.61 9.91
N GLU A 136 -0.96 -16.29 9.95
CA GLU A 136 -1.85 -16.50 8.79
C GLU A 136 -2.35 -15.16 8.21
N LEU A 137 -2.72 -14.22 9.08
CA LEU A 137 -3.20 -12.90 8.66
C LEU A 137 -2.08 -12.08 8.03
N VAL A 138 -0.84 -12.25 8.50
CA VAL A 138 0.32 -11.57 7.94
C VAL A 138 0.60 -12.04 6.51
N THR A 139 0.52 -13.34 6.25
CA THR A 139 0.72 -13.88 4.90
C THR A 139 -0.31 -13.32 3.91
N ILE A 140 -1.57 -13.23 4.33
CA ILE A 140 -2.64 -12.64 3.50
C ILE A 140 -2.40 -11.15 3.27
N LEU A 141 -1.89 -10.43 4.27
CA LEU A 141 -1.53 -9.02 4.13
C LEU A 141 -0.35 -8.83 3.17
N GLU A 142 0.68 -9.68 3.25
CA GLU A 142 1.85 -9.64 2.36
C GLU A 142 1.50 -9.94 0.90
N GLU A 143 0.57 -10.84 0.65
CA GLU A 143 0.08 -11.12 -0.71
C GLU A 143 -0.66 -9.90 -1.30
N LYS A 144 -1.39 -9.18 -0.46
CA LYS A 144 -2.29 -8.10 -0.90
C LYS A 144 -1.63 -6.73 -1.05
N TYR A 145 -0.61 -6.43 -0.25
CA TYR A 145 0.02 -5.11 -0.20
C TYR A 145 1.51 -5.18 -0.50
N PRO A 146 2.06 -4.22 -1.28
CA PRO A 146 3.50 -4.17 -1.52
C PRO A 146 4.26 -3.87 -0.23
N LYS A 147 5.51 -4.35 -0.16
CA LYS A 147 6.39 -4.08 0.99
C LYS A 147 6.82 -2.61 1.00
N ILE A 148 6.94 -2.00 2.19
CA ILE A 148 7.30 -0.56 2.34
C ILE A 148 8.59 -0.18 1.59
N HIS A 149 9.53 -1.11 1.41
CA HIS A 149 10.78 -0.89 0.66
C HIS A 149 10.61 -0.75 -0.87
N GLU A 150 9.48 -1.19 -1.43
CA GLU A 150 9.22 -1.18 -2.89
C GLU A 150 8.26 -0.06 -3.33
N SER A 151 7.92 0.90 -2.47
CA SER A 151 7.14 2.06 -2.92
C SER A 151 8.02 2.98 -3.78
N SER A 152 8.15 2.62 -5.07
CA SER A 152 8.62 3.51 -6.11
C SER A 152 7.85 4.81 -6.01
N SER A 153 8.56 5.89 -5.73
CA SER A 153 8.02 7.23 -5.59
C SER A 153 7.12 7.55 -6.78
N ALA A 154 5.88 7.98 -6.54
CA ALA A 154 4.94 8.41 -7.58
C ALA A 154 5.46 9.61 -8.41
N SER A 155 6.59 10.20 -8.01
CA SER A 155 7.32 11.22 -8.77
C SER A 155 7.74 10.71 -10.16
N THR A 156 8.03 9.42 -10.33
CA THR A 156 8.41 8.89 -11.65
C THR A 156 7.25 8.89 -12.66
N PHE A 157 5.99 8.86 -12.19
CA PHE A 157 4.81 8.93 -13.07
C PHE A 157 4.27 10.36 -13.26
N LEU A 158 4.58 11.28 -12.36
CA LEU A 158 4.11 12.68 -12.41
C LEU A 158 4.99 13.59 -13.28
N GLU A 159 6.23 13.22 -13.58
CA GLU A 159 7.17 14.10 -14.31
C GLU A 159 7.01 14.12 -15.84
N MET A 160 6.17 13.26 -16.45
CA MET A 160 6.14 13.11 -17.91
C MET A 160 4.73 13.14 -18.51
N THR A 161 3.86 14.03 -18.03
CA THR A 161 2.71 14.46 -18.85
C THR A 161 2.99 15.85 -19.41
N PRO A 162 3.13 16.02 -20.74
CA PRO A 162 3.30 17.34 -21.33
C PRO A 162 2.04 18.15 -21.08
N SER A 163 2.11 19.05 -20.11
CA SER A 163 0.95 19.81 -19.62
C SER A 163 0.58 20.95 -20.58
N THR A 164 1.53 21.42 -21.38
CA THR A 164 1.31 22.51 -22.34
C THR A 164 1.13 22.01 -23.79
N ARG A 165 0.35 22.76 -24.58
CA ARG A 165 0.07 22.43 -25.99
C ARG A 165 1.34 22.36 -26.85
N LYS A 166 2.37 23.15 -26.52
CA LYS A 166 3.68 23.15 -27.20
C LYS A 166 4.48 21.89 -26.88
N GLU A 167 4.58 21.53 -25.60
CA GLU A 167 5.27 20.31 -25.16
C GLU A 167 4.61 19.04 -25.71
N LYS A 168 3.27 19.01 -25.81
CA LYS A 168 2.54 17.88 -26.40
C LYS A 168 2.84 17.71 -27.89
N MET A 169 3.01 18.82 -28.62
CA MET A 169 3.36 18.81 -30.03
C MET A 169 4.81 18.36 -30.25
N GLU A 170 5.74 18.81 -29.41
CA GLU A 170 7.14 18.38 -29.44
C GLU A 170 7.31 16.92 -29.05
N ALA A 171 6.61 16.46 -28.01
CA ALA A 171 6.61 15.05 -27.60
C ALA A 171 6.08 14.15 -28.72
N LYS A 172 4.99 14.56 -29.40
CA LYS A 172 4.47 13.85 -30.57
C LYS A 172 5.50 13.82 -31.71
N LYS A 173 6.18 14.94 -31.99
CA LYS A 173 7.19 15.03 -33.05
C LYS A 173 8.41 14.14 -32.75
N ARG A 174 8.87 14.09 -31.49
CA ARG A 174 9.97 13.21 -31.05
C ARG A 174 9.57 11.73 -31.13
N ALA A 175 8.34 11.39 -30.73
CA ALA A 175 7.83 10.02 -30.83
C ALA A 175 7.69 9.56 -32.30
N GLU A 176 7.22 10.43 -33.20
CA GLU A 176 7.14 10.14 -34.63
C GLU A 176 8.52 10.02 -35.30
N ALA A 177 9.52 10.79 -34.84
CA ALA A 177 10.90 10.66 -35.30
C ALA A 177 11.54 9.35 -34.83
N ALA A 178 11.44 9.03 -33.54
CA ALA A 178 11.95 7.77 -32.97
C ALA A 178 11.25 6.55 -33.59
N ALA A 179 9.94 6.62 -33.86
CA ALA A 179 9.22 5.54 -34.54
C ALA A 179 9.68 5.36 -36.00
N LYS A 180 10.06 6.45 -36.69
CA LYS A 180 10.64 6.36 -38.04
C LYS A 180 12.04 5.78 -38.02
N GLU A 181 12.90 6.21 -37.10
CA GLU A 181 14.24 5.66 -36.92
C GLU A 181 14.17 4.16 -36.59
N ASN A 182 13.33 3.76 -35.64
CA ASN A 182 13.14 2.34 -35.30
C ASN A 182 12.58 1.53 -36.49
N ALA A 183 11.64 2.08 -37.26
CA ALA A 183 11.09 1.40 -38.44
C ALA A 183 12.12 1.32 -39.59
N GLU A 184 12.99 2.31 -39.72
CA GLU A 184 14.12 2.27 -40.67
C GLU A 184 15.18 1.27 -40.21
N GLU A 185 15.49 1.23 -38.93
CA GLU A 185 16.40 0.27 -38.33
C GLU A 185 15.88 -1.17 -38.46
N GLU A 186 14.58 -1.40 -38.23
CA GLU A 186 13.92 -2.69 -38.48
C GLU A 186 13.97 -3.08 -39.97
N LYS A 187 13.79 -2.11 -40.89
CA LYS A 187 13.94 -2.35 -42.34
C LYS A 187 15.39 -2.56 -42.77
N ARG A 188 16.38 -2.01 -42.05
CA ARG A 188 17.81 -2.25 -42.28
C ARG A 188 18.21 -3.63 -41.75
N ARG A 189 17.75 -3.99 -40.54
CA ARG A 189 17.88 -5.32 -39.94
C ARG A 189 17.22 -6.40 -40.82
N ALA A 190 16.03 -6.14 -41.39
CA ALA A 190 15.35 -7.05 -42.30
C ALA A 190 16.03 -7.18 -43.68
N ARG A 191 16.82 -6.19 -44.10
CA ARG A 191 17.65 -6.22 -45.32
C ARG A 191 19.04 -6.84 -45.11
N GLY A 192 19.36 -7.25 -43.88
CA GLY A 192 20.59 -7.98 -43.55
C GLY A 192 21.85 -7.11 -43.46
N GLU A 193 21.71 -5.79 -43.41
CA GLU A 193 22.84 -4.86 -43.29
C GLU A 193 23.06 -4.54 -41.80
N PHE A 194 23.88 -5.35 -41.14
CA PHE A 194 24.31 -5.16 -39.75
C PHE A 194 25.62 -4.37 -39.76
N ASP A 195 25.57 -3.08 -39.43
CA ASP A 195 26.76 -2.32 -39.06
C ASP A 195 26.70 -2.07 -37.55
N PRO A 196 27.61 -2.64 -36.75
CA PRO A 196 27.65 -2.36 -35.32
C PRO A 196 28.30 -0.99 -35.15
N GLU A 197 27.49 0.08 -35.16
CA GLU A 197 27.93 1.35 -34.60
C GLU A 197 28.13 1.14 -33.09
N ALA A 198 29.38 0.84 -32.73
CA ALA A 198 29.83 0.84 -31.36
C ALA A 198 29.57 2.23 -30.76
N PRO A 199 29.09 2.33 -29.51
CA PRO A 199 28.93 3.62 -28.86
C PRO A 199 30.26 4.37 -28.89
N GLU A 200 30.25 5.63 -29.35
CA GLU A 200 31.37 6.57 -29.31
C GLU A 200 31.82 6.81 -27.86
N GLY A 201 32.57 5.86 -27.33
CA GLY A 201 33.39 5.98 -26.14
C GLY A 201 34.78 5.57 -26.57
N GLU A 202 35.61 6.57 -26.84
CA GLU A 202 37.01 6.47 -27.21
C GLU A 202 37.71 5.36 -26.41
N VAL A 203 38.00 4.24 -27.08
CA VAL A 203 38.71 3.11 -26.47
C VAL A 203 40.17 3.52 -26.37
N VAL A 204 40.53 4.19 -25.28
CA VAL A 204 41.95 4.46 -24.98
C VAL A 204 42.63 3.11 -24.78
N PRO A 205 43.62 2.74 -25.60
CA PRO A 205 44.28 1.46 -25.46
C PRO A 205 44.99 1.39 -24.10
N LEU A 206 44.85 0.25 -23.41
CA LEU A 206 45.35 -0.02 -22.05
C LEU A 206 46.86 0.29 -21.88
N SER A 207 47.61 0.32 -22.98
CA SER A 207 49.03 0.69 -23.04
C SER A 207 49.33 2.12 -22.62
N ASP A 208 48.40 3.06 -22.83
CA ASP A 208 48.62 4.47 -22.48
C ASP A 208 48.31 4.78 -21.02
N LEU A 209 47.44 3.99 -20.36
CA LEU A 209 47.17 4.09 -18.93
C LEU A 209 48.32 3.57 -18.06
N LEU A 210 49.15 2.64 -18.57
CA LEU A 210 50.29 2.09 -17.83
C LEU A 210 51.55 2.97 -17.93
N LYS A 211 51.66 3.86 -18.93
CA LYS A 211 52.79 4.79 -19.05
C LYS A 211 52.68 6.01 -18.14
N SER A 212 51.48 6.40 -17.72
CA SER A 212 51.29 7.57 -16.85
C SER A 212 51.54 7.29 -15.36
N THR A 213 51.59 6.01 -14.96
CA THR A 213 51.81 5.58 -13.57
C THR A 213 53.28 5.30 -13.23
N SER A 214 54.19 5.30 -14.21
CA SER A 214 55.63 5.12 -13.99
C SER A 214 56.41 6.43 -14.13
N ARG A 215 56.23 7.34 -13.17
CA ARG A 215 57.21 8.36 -12.79
C ARG A 215 57.19 8.58 -11.30
#